data_AF-A0AAD3D3S9-F1
#
_entry.id   AF-A0AAD3D3S9-F1
#
_cell.length_a   1.000
_cell.length_b   1.000
_cell.length_c   1.000
_cell.angle_alpha   90.00
_cell.angle_beta   90.00
_cell.angle_gamma   90.00
#
_symmetry.space_group_name_H-M   'P 1'
#
loop_
_entity.id
_entity.type
_entity.pdbx_description
1 polymer ?
#
loop_
_entity_poly.entity_id
_entity_poly.type
_entity_poly.pdbx_seq_one_letter_code
_entity_poly.pdbx_strand_id
1 'polypeptide(L)'
;MNISKAYIVAFFIISQHSQHVLGFGCSKDRHSSLTTDIIICQPSCRNEKAIIKSGGRNEIIESSSETRRNVLKKLGLFISSIPVGIQPGMARADDDSTLPNIGMKKSSPKKPFAPASALLPAARVKYTVEESIRLLEELETFGTDKKPLDDVIMDLNKLIGVNSYMSPLSGNESKKNKAAPIDEELMKPSKAKLYQETYNDKLKDISPIDVPYALLTKAGDYRQFDQLQKRQRKLEKLNPIREAFNYYTRQLQFDTEYYVLNASAEDKKKMIRNDALPDIKSVIVSDLDLRDLIRNQVLDAYDDVKFGLEYQVNNYKTGKSDFDGNELKATLMRAKNEIDRWFSFIDSSDVNAAMETVGNE
;
A
#
# COMPACT_ATOMS: atom_id res chain seq x y z
N MET A 1 -57.51 -2.06 -12.49
CA MET A 1 -56.35 -2.90 -12.14
C MET A 1 -55.09 -2.06 -12.33
N ASN A 2 -54.45 -1.64 -11.24
CA ASN A 2 -53.20 -0.88 -11.30
C ASN A 2 -52.03 -1.86 -11.45
N ILE A 3 -51.34 -1.82 -12.59
CA ILE A 3 -50.09 -2.56 -12.80
C ILE A 3 -48.96 -1.68 -12.28
N SER A 4 -48.39 -2.04 -11.12
CA SER A 4 -47.14 -1.46 -10.63
C SER A 4 -46.00 -1.80 -11.61
N LYS A 5 -45.35 -0.78 -12.16
CA LYS A 5 -44.11 -0.95 -12.93
C LYS A 5 -42.95 -1.17 -11.96
N ALA A 6 -42.27 -2.30 -12.08
CA ALA A 6 -41.00 -2.54 -11.40
C ALA A 6 -39.86 -1.91 -12.22
N TYR A 7 -38.99 -1.14 -11.57
CA TYR A 7 -37.79 -0.58 -12.19
C TYR A 7 -36.58 -1.42 -11.77
N ILE A 8 -35.81 -1.90 -12.75
CA ILE A 8 -34.50 -2.52 -12.51
C ILE A 8 -33.44 -1.45 -12.78
N VAL A 9 -32.69 -1.06 -11.73
CA VAL A 9 -31.57 -0.13 -11.86
C VAL A 9 -30.28 -0.97 -11.92
N ALA A 10 -29.64 -0.99 -13.08
CA ALA A 10 -28.33 -1.63 -13.27
C ALA A 10 -27.24 -0.56 -13.38
N PHE A 11 -26.19 -0.67 -12.56
CA PHE A 11 -25.01 0.21 -12.63
C PHE A 11 -23.92 -0.45 -13.48
N PHE A 12 -23.44 0.25 -14.51
CA PHE A 12 -22.27 -0.13 -15.29
C PHE A 12 -21.13 0.87 -15.05
N ILE A 13 -19.99 0.36 -14.58
CA ILE A 13 -18.73 1.12 -14.50
C ILE A 13 -17.97 0.85 -15.80
N ILE A 14 -17.92 1.84 -16.70
CA ILE A 14 -17.11 1.75 -17.92
C ILE A 14 -15.74 2.35 -17.61
N SER A 15 -14.69 1.53 -17.67
CA SER A 15 -13.29 1.98 -17.56
C SER A 15 -12.80 2.49 -18.91
N GLN A 16 -12.18 3.68 -18.93
CA GLN A 16 -11.80 4.39 -20.17
C GLN A 16 -10.56 3.85 -20.91
N HIS A 17 -9.99 2.70 -20.52
CA HIS A 17 -8.87 2.10 -21.24
C HIS A 17 -9.17 0.67 -21.69
N SER A 18 -10.05 0.52 -22.68
CA SER A 18 -10.01 -0.56 -23.69
C SER A 18 -11.13 -0.36 -24.71
N GLN A 19 -10.80 -0.10 -25.98
CA GLN A 19 -11.77 -0.20 -27.07
C GLN A 19 -11.89 -1.67 -27.50
N HIS A 20 -12.69 -2.45 -26.79
CA HIS A 20 -13.25 -3.69 -27.31
C HIS A 20 -14.75 -3.71 -27.03
N VAL A 21 -15.52 -3.56 -28.11
CA VAL A 21 -16.98 -3.72 -28.11
C VAL A 21 -17.27 -5.22 -28.09
N LEU A 22 -17.72 -5.75 -26.96
CA LEU A 22 -18.32 -7.08 -26.90
C LEU A 22 -19.73 -7.00 -27.50
N GLY A 23 -19.87 -7.44 -28.75
CA GLY A 23 -21.17 -7.65 -29.38
C GLY A 23 -21.84 -8.89 -28.80
N PHE A 24 -22.92 -8.71 -28.04
CA PHE A 24 -23.85 -9.79 -27.73
C PHE A 24 -24.94 -9.84 -28.78
N GLY A 25 -24.95 -10.90 -29.59
CA GLY A 25 -26.04 -11.20 -30.52
C GLY A 25 -27.25 -11.71 -29.74
N CYS A 26 -28.36 -10.97 -29.80
CA CYS A 26 -29.64 -11.42 -29.26
C CYS A 26 -30.42 -12.18 -30.35
N SER A 27 -30.79 -13.41 -30.03
CA SER A 27 -31.68 -14.27 -30.80
C SER A 27 -33.06 -13.63 -30.96
N LYS A 28 -33.64 -13.76 -32.16
CA LYS A 28 -35.04 -13.46 -32.45
C LYS A 28 -35.94 -14.39 -31.64
N ASP A 29 -36.89 -13.83 -30.88
CA ASP A 29 -38.32 -14.19 -30.96
C ASP A 29 -39.21 -13.30 -30.06
N ARG A 30 -40.51 -13.33 -30.34
CA ARG A 30 -41.48 -12.21 -30.30
C ARG A 30 -42.18 -11.95 -28.95
N HIS A 31 -42.70 -10.71 -28.88
CA HIS A 31 -43.85 -10.18 -28.12
C HIS A 31 -43.75 -10.00 -26.59
N SER A 32 -43.21 -8.85 -26.16
CA SER A 32 -43.88 -7.91 -25.23
C SER A 32 -43.11 -6.58 -25.20
N SER A 33 -43.81 -5.45 -25.33
CA SER A 33 -43.18 -4.13 -25.31
C SER A 33 -42.97 -3.69 -23.85
N LEU A 34 -41.80 -3.98 -23.30
CA LEU A 34 -41.32 -3.36 -22.07
C LEU A 34 -40.33 -2.26 -22.47
N THR A 35 -40.76 -1.01 -22.34
CA THR A 35 -39.87 0.16 -22.45
C THR A 35 -39.00 0.22 -21.19
N THR A 36 -37.73 -0.14 -21.35
CA THR A 36 -36.71 -0.03 -20.30
C THR A 36 -36.02 1.33 -20.43
N ASP A 37 -36.27 2.24 -19.49
CA ASP A 37 -35.52 3.49 -19.39
C ASP A 37 -34.18 3.23 -18.68
N ILE A 38 -33.07 3.64 -19.30
CA ILE A 38 -31.71 3.46 -18.77
C ILE A 38 -31.20 4.82 -18.29
N ILE A 39 -30.83 4.91 -17.01
CA ILE A 39 -30.21 6.10 -16.42
C ILE A 39 -28.71 5.85 -16.29
N ILE A 40 -27.91 6.70 -16.94
CA ILE A 40 -26.44 6.62 -16.90
C ILE A 40 -25.93 7.85 -16.15
N CYS A 41 -25.28 7.64 -15.01
CA CYS A 41 -24.58 8.70 -14.27
C CYS A 41 -23.07 8.52 -14.45
N GLN A 42 -22.39 9.54 -14.99
CA GLN A 42 -20.93 9.57 -15.07
C GLN A 42 -20.36 10.45 -13.95
N PRO A 43 -19.41 9.95 -13.15
CA PRO A 43 -18.69 10.81 -12.22
C PRO A 43 -17.55 11.49 -12.99
N SER A 44 -17.68 12.80 -13.23
CA SER A 44 -16.56 13.63 -13.68
C SER A 44 -16.45 14.85 -12.78
N CYS A 45 -15.26 15.04 -12.21
CA CYS A 45 -14.91 16.16 -11.36
C CYS A 45 -14.92 17.47 -12.17
N ARG A 46 -16.09 18.13 -12.25
CA ARG A 46 -16.27 19.59 -12.04
C ARG A 46 -17.58 20.17 -12.56
N ASN A 47 -18.45 19.42 -13.24
CA ASN A 47 -19.85 19.82 -13.48
C ASN A 47 -20.66 18.58 -13.91
N GLU A 48 -21.53 18.07 -13.04
CA GLU A 48 -22.29 16.83 -13.29
C GLU A 48 -23.65 17.14 -13.95
N LYS A 49 -23.81 16.73 -15.21
CA LYS A 49 -25.10 16.70 -15.93
C LYS A 49 -25.59 15.25 -16.03
N ALA A 50 -26.85 15.01 -15.66
CA ALA A 50 -27.50 13.73 -15.89
C ALA A 50 -28.16 13.74 -17.28
N ILE A 51 -27.93 12.68 -18.07
CA ILE A 51 -28.56 12.51 -19.38
C ILE A 51 -29.49 11.31 -19.29
N ILE A 52 -30.78 11.54 -19.53
CA ILE A 52 -31.78 10.49 -19.65
C ILE A 52 -32.02 10.27 -21.15
N LYS A 53 -31.86 9.03 -21.62
CA LYS A 53 -32.20 8.66 -22.99
C LYS A 53 -33.49 7.85 -22.98
N SER A 54 -34.55 8.42 -23.54
CA SER A 54 -35.79 7.69 -23.82
C SER A 54 -36.21 7.99 -25.26
N GLY A 55 -36.52 6.95 -26.04
CA GLY A 55 -37.14 7.10 -27.35
C GLY A 55 -36.39 7.92 -28.41
N GLY A 56 -35.05 7.91 -28.43
CA GLY A 56 -34.26 8.51 -29.51
C GLY A 56 -34.05 10.02 -29.45
N ARG A 57 -34.43 10.70 -28.36
CA ARG A 57 -34.04 12.08 -28.07
C ARG A 57 -33.22 12.16 -26.77
N ASN A 58 -32.22 13.04 -26.77
CA ASN A 58 -31.41 13.33 -25.60
C ASN A 58 -31.94 14.61 -24.95
N GLU A 59 -32.48 14.52 -23.74
CA GLU A 59 -32.80 15.68 -22.92
C GLU A 59 -31.77 15.80 -21.79
N ILE A 60 -31.24 17.01 -21.60
CA ILE A 60 -30.31 17.35 -20.52
C ILE A 60 -31.13 18.06 -19.44
N ILE A 61 -31.20 17.46 -18.25
CA ILE A 61 -31.90 18.05 -17.10
C ILE A 61 -30.86 18.41 -16.04
N GLU A 62 -30.81 19.68 -15.65
CA GLU A 62 -29.98 20.15 -14.55
C GLU A 62 -30.69 19.88 -13.22
N SER A 63 -30.05 19.07 -12.37
CA SER A 63 -30.64 18.54 -11.13
C SER A 63 -30.34 19.47 -9.95
N SER A 64 -31.39 20.07 -9.37
CA SER A 64 -31.33 20.90 -8.17
C SER A 64 -30.87 20.12 -6.92
N SER A 65 -30.12 20.79 -6.05
CA SER A 65 -29.55 20.27 -4.80
C SER A 65 -30.57 19.62 -3.84
N GLU A 66 -31.84 19.96 -3.97
CA GLU A 66 -32.93 19.48 -3.12
C GLU A 66 -33.31 18.01 -3.40
N THR A 67 -33.23 17.58 -4.67
CA THR A 67 -33.47 16.19 -5.07
C THR A 67 -32.39 15.27 -4.50
N ARG A 68 -31.14 15.75 -4.37
CA ARG A 68 -30.01 15.02 -3.78
C ARG A 68 -30.22 14.73 -2.28
N ARG A 69 -30.74 15.70 -1.51
CA ARG A 69 -31.03 15.51 -0.07
C ARG A 69 -32.14 14.50 0.19
N ASN A 70 -33.16 14.45 -0.66
CA ASN A 70 -34.27 13.51 -0.48
C ASN A 70 -33.87 12.06 -0.84
N VAL A 71 -32.92 11.88 -1.76
CA VAL A 71 -32.34 10.56 -2.06
C VAL A 71 -31.46 10.06 -0.90
N LEU A 72 -30.63 10.94 -0.33
CA LEU A 72 -29.81 10.59 0.84
C LEU A 72 -30.65 10.28 2.11
N LYS A 73 -31.76 11.01 2.33
CA LYS A 73 -32.72 10.70 3.40
C LYS A 73 -33.39 9.33 3.22
N LYS A 74 -33.66 8.91 1.98
CA LYS A 74 -34.22 7.58 1.67
C LYS A 74 -33.21 6.44 1.80
N LEU A 75 -31.92 6.72 1.76
CA LEU A 75 -30.84 5.72 1.82
C LEU A 75 -30.30 5.46 3.23
N GLY A 76 -30.90 6.05 4.28
CA GLY A 76 -30.63 5.67 5.67
C GLY A 76 -29.21 5.92 6.18
N LEU A 77 -28.40 6.72 5.47
CA LEU A 77 -27.03 7.05 5.87
C LEU A 77 -27.02 8.31 6.74
N PHE A 78 -27.26 8.12 8.04
CA PHE A 78 -26.84 9.08 9.06
C PHE A 78 -25.88 8.38 10.02
N ILE A 79 -24.67 8.94 10.13
CA ILE A 79 -23.75 8.64 11.22
C ILE A 79 -24.32 9.35 12.44
N SER A 80 -24.88 8.58 13.39
CA SER A 80 -25.34 9.11 14.65
C SER A 80 -24.15 9.56 15.49
N SER A 81 -24.17 10.83 15.88
CA SER A 81 -23.31 11.39 16.92
C SER A 81 -23.84 10.91 18.28
N ILE A 82 -23.01 10.20 19.05
CA ILE A 82 -23.34 9.77 20.41
C ILE A 82 -23.10 10.96 21.36
N PRO A 83 -24.08 11.38 22.18
CA PRO A 83 -23.83 12.33 23.26
C PRO A 83 -23.36 11.55 24.51
N VAL A 84 -22.10 11.72 24.91
CA VAL A 84 -21.62 11.27 26.22
C VAL A 84 -21.71 12.44 27.18
N GLY A 85 -22.72 12.42 28.05
CA GLY A 85 -22.80 13.27 29.22
C GLY A 85 -22.23 12.53 30.42
N ILE A 86 -21.13 13.04 30.99
CA ILE A 86 -20.61 12.61 32.29
C ILE A 86 -20.20 13.88 33.07
N GLN A 87 -20.81 14.05 34.25
CA GLN A 87 -20.48 15.10 35.22
C GLN A 87 -19.12 14.84 35.90
N PRO A 88 -18.37 15.87 36.28
CA PRO A 88 -17.13 15.71 37.04
C PRO A 88 -17.40 15.61 38.55
N GLY A 89 -17.07 14.46 39.14
CA GLY A 89 -16.95 14.30 40.59
C GLY A 89 -15.52 14.62 41.03
N MET A 90 -15.37 15.67 41.83
CA MET A 90 -14.11 16.02 42.49
C MET A 90 -13.81 15.04 43.63
N ALA A 91 -12.60 14.49 43.67
CA ALA A 91 -12.01 13.97 44.90
C ALA A 91 -10.51 14.31 44.92
N ARG A 92 -10.14 15.15 45.88
CA ARG A 92 -8.76 15.36 46.34
C ARG A 92 -8.33 14.15 47.15
N ALA A 93 -7.11 13.69 46.96
CA ALA A 93 -6.32 13.02 47.98
C ALA A 93 -4.85 13.36 47.76
N ASP A 94 -4.30 14.12 48.70
CA ASP A 94 -2.88 14.23 48.96
C ASP A 94 -2.42 12.90 49.60
N ASP A 95 -1.28 12.36 49.16
CA ASP A 95 -0.14 11.95 49.99
C ASP A 95 0.79 10.93 49.30
N ASP A 96 2.04 11.36 49.22
CA ASP A 96 3.28 10.64 49.50
C ASP A 96 3.26 9.10 49.41
N SER A 97 3.80 8.57 48.30
CA SER A 97 4.42 7.25 48.33
C SER A 97 5.68 7.24 47.45
N THR A 98 6.81 7.28 48.14
CA THR A 98 8.13 7.00 47.60
C THR A 98 8.16 5.53 47.13
N LEU A 99 7.95 5.29 45.85
CA LEU A 99 8.03 3.96 45.25
C LEU A 99 9.51 3.50 45.17
N PRO A 100 9.79 2.22 45.48
CA PRO A 100 11.13 1.68 45.42
C PRO A 100 11.63 1.68 43.96
N ASN A 101 12.80 2.27 43.77
CA ASN A 101 13.53 2.30 42.50
C ASN A 101 14.04 0.90 42.17
N ILE A 102 13.14 0.06 41.65
CA ILE A 102 13.50 -1.22 41.02
C ILE A 102 14.31 -0.83 39.79
N GLY A 103 15.62 -1.09 39.85
CA GLY A 103 16.56 -0.93 38.74
C GLY A 103 16.19 -1.84 37.58
N MET A 104 15.11 -1.51 36.87
CA MET A 104 14.86 -2.00 35.53
C MET A 104 16.00 -1.48 34.68
N LYS A 105 16.95 -2.38 34.35
CA LYS A 105 17.88 -2.16 33.24
C LYS A 105 17.01 -1.67 32.08
N LYS A 106 17.15 -0.40 31.71
CA LYS A 106 16.48 0.16 30.54
C LYS A 106 17.01 -0.62 29.34
N SER A 107 16.33 -1.71 28.97
CA SER A 107 16.52 -2.31 27.67
C SER A 107 16.18 -1.22 26.67
N SER A 108 17.11 -0.95 25.76
CA SER A 108 16.87 -0.04 24.67
C SER A 108 15.61 -0.49 23.93
N PRO A 109 14.73 0.45 23.52
CA PRO A 109 13.53 0.10 22.75
C PRO A 109 13.92 -0.79 21.57
N LYS A 110 13.35 -1.99 21.53
CA LYS A 110 13.69 -2.99 20.52
C LYS A 110 12.83 -2.74 19.28
N LYS A 111 13.47 -2.40 18.15
CA LYS A 111 12.77 -2.27 16.87
C LYS A 111 12.19 -3.62 16.45
N PRO A 112 11.10 -3.65 15.64
CA PRO A 112 10.65 -4.86 14.98
C PRO A 112 11.82 -5.53 14.24
N PHE A 113 11.95 -6.84 14.37
CA PHE A 113 13.09 -7.57 13.80
C PHE A 113 12.60 -8.67 12.87
N ALA A 114 13.45 -9.03 11.91
CA ALA A 114 13.27 -10.17 11.02
C ALA A 114 14.66 -10.80 10.78
N PRO A 115 14.73 -12.05 10.29
CA PRO A 115 16.01 -12.67 9.96
C PRO A 115 16.81 -11.80 8.98
N ALA A 116 18.13 -11.69 9.17
CA ALA A 116 18.99 -10.88 8.29
C ALA A 116 18.90 -11.30 6.81
N SER A 117 18.66 -12.59 6.53
CA SER A 117 18.43 -13.11 5.18
C SER A 117 17.19 -12.51 4.50
N ALA A 118 16.18 -12.09 5.28
CA ALA A 118 15.00 -11.42 4.77
C ALA A 118 15.29 -10.02 4.23
N LEU A 119 16.38 -9.39 4.69
CA LEU A 119 16.75 -8.02 4.33
C LEU A 119 17.54 -7.94 3.02
N LEU A 120 18.18 -9.05 2.60
CA LEU A 120 19.07 -9.08 1.43
C LEU A 120 18.42 -8.54 0.14
N PRO A 121 17.16 -8.88 -0.21
CA PRO A 121 16.53 -8.31 -1.40
C PRO A 121 16.43 -6.78 -1.38
N ALA A 122 16.03 -6.21 -0.24
CA ALA A 122 15.94 -4.76 -0.08
C ALA A 122 17.33 -4.09 -0.04
N ALA A 123 18.32 -4.77 0.56
CA ALA A 123 19.70 -4.31 0.57
C ALA A 123 20.30 -4.25 -0.85
N ARG A 124 19.97 -5.21 -1.72
CA ARG A 124 20.33 -5.16 -3.15
C ARG A 124 19.77 -3.92 -3.84
N VAL A 125 18.50 -3.56 -3.60
CA VAL A 125 17.92 -2.33 -4.16
C VAL A 125 18.70 -1.10 -3.70
N LYS A 126 19.03 -1.02 -2.41
CA LYS A 126 19.84 0.08 -1.87
C LYS A 126 21.22 0.15 -2.52
N TYR A 127 21.92 -0.99 -2.59
CA TYR A 127 23.22 -1.11 -3.22
C TYR A 127 23.18 -0.65 -4.69
N THR A 128 22.18 -1.07 -5.47
CA THR A 128 22.02 -0.65 -6.86
C THR A 128 21.91 0.87 -7.00
N VAL A 129 21.15 1.54 -6.12
CA VAL A 129 21.00 3.00 -6.16
C VAL A 129 22.30 3.70 -5.75
N GLU A 130 22.97 3.23 -4.69
CA GLU A 130 24.24 3.80 -4.24
C GLU A 130 25.35 3.62 -5.29
N GLU A 131 25.42 2.44 -5.91
CA GLU A 131 26.37 2.16 -6.99
C GLU A 131 26.09 2.99 -8.24
N SER A 132 24.81 3.23 -8.57
CA SER A 132 24.43 4.10 -9.69
C SER A 132 24.87 5.55 -9.45
N ILE A 133 24.77 6.03 -8.21
CA ILE A 133 25.28 7.36 -7.83
C ILE A 133 26.80 7.40 -7.96
N ARG A 134 27.49 6.38 -7.45
CA ARG A 134 28.95 6.27 -7.55
C ARG A 134 29.44 6.34 -9.00
N LEU A 135 28.80 5.62 -9.92
CA LEU A 135 29.12 5.65 -11.35
C LEU A 135 28.93 7.04 -11.99
N LEU A 136 27.89 7.79 -11.59
CA LEU A 136 27.69 9.15 -12.07
C LEU A 136 28.73 10.13 -11.52
N GLU A 137 29.12 9.97 -10.25
CA GLU A 137 30.19 10.79 -9.64
C GLU A 137 31.56 10.51 -10.27
N GLU A 138 31.84 9.26 -10.65
CA GLU A 138 33.06 8.91 -11.40
C GLU A 138 33.09 9.58 -12.78
N LEU A 139 31.93 9.68 -13.45
CA LEU A 139 31.81 10.34 -14.74
C LEU A 139 32.08 11.85 -14.64
N GLU A 140 31.59 12.49 -13.57
CA GLU A 140 31.82 13.92 -13.30
C GLU A 140 33.29 14.21 -12.96
N THR A 141 33.96 13.33 -12.21
CA THR A 141 35.28 13.59 -11.62
C THR A 141 36.45 13.23 -12.52
N PHE A 142 36.36 12.15 -13.29
CA PHE A 142 37.50 11.65 -14.08
C PHE A 142 37.46 12.05 -15.55
N GLY A 143 36.38 12.69 -16.02
CA GLY A 143 36.16 12.90 -17.43
C GLY A 143 36.13 11.57 -18.21
N THR A 144 36.06 11.64 -19.53
CA THR A 144 35.98 10.46 -20.42
C THR A 144 37.26 9.62 -20.47
N ASP A 145 38.29 9.95 -19.68
CA ASP A 145 39.63 9.38 -19.81
C ASP A 145 39.78 7.98 -19.21
N LYS A 146 38.96 7.62 -18.20
CA LYS A 146 39.04 6.31 -17.53
C LYS A 146 38.10 5.26 -18.12
N LYS A 147 36.93 5.68 -18.56
CA LYS A 147 35.89 4.79 -19.08
C LYS A 147 35.07 5.52 -20.14
N PRO A 148 34.84 4.91 -21.31
CA PRO A 148 33.94 5.46 -22.31
C PRO A 148 32.56 5.73 -21.70
N LEU A 149 31.97 6.88 -22.04
CA LEU A 149 30.61 7.24 -21.60
C LEU A 149 29.58 6.15 -21.95
N ASP A 150 29.75 5.51 -23.11
CA ASP A 150 28.89 4.41 -23.56
C ASP A 150 28.91 3.22 -22.60
N ASP A 151 30.07 2.89 -22.03
CA ASP A 151 30.21 1.79 -21.07
C ASP A 151 29.55 2.14 -19.74
N VAL A 152 29.64 3.39 -19.30
CA VAL A 152 28.96 3.88 -18.08
C VAL A 152 27.44 3.83 -18.28
N ILE A 153 26.94 4.29 -19.43
CA ILE A 153 25.51 4.23 -19.77
C ILE A 153 25.03 2.77 -19.83
N MET A 154 25.82 1.87 -20.40
CA MET A 154 25.49 0.44 -20.43
C MET A 154 25.39 -0.15 -19.03
N ASP A 155 26.34 0.18 -18.14
CA ASP A 155 26.32 -0.29 -16.76
C ASP A 155 25.17 0.32 -15.94
N LEU A 156 24.85 1.60 -16.13
CA LEU A 156 23.68 2.23 -15.51
C LEU A 156 22.38 1.58 -15.97
N ASN A 157 22.22 1.32 -17.27
CA ASN A 157 21.06 0.59 -17.79
C ASN A 157 20.99 -0.83 -17.23
N LYS A 158 22.14 -1.50 -17.08
CA LYS A 158 22.21 -2.83 -16.50
C LYS A 158 21.84 -2.81 -15.01
N LEU A 159 22.28 -1.82 -14.25
CA LEU A 159 22.02 -1.68 -12.81
C LEU A 159 20.56 -1.28 -12.53
N ILE A 160 20.10 -0.19 -13.14
CA ILE A 160 18.76 0.39 -12.92
C ILE A 160 17.66 -0.45 -13.61
N GLY A 161 18.04 -1.19 -14.66
CA GLY A 161 17.17 -2.16 -15.32
C GLY A 161 16.54 -3.12 -14.31
N VAL A 162 15.29 -3.54 -14.60
CA VAL A 162 14.52 -4.44 -13.71
C VAL A 162 15.25 -5.77 -13.60
N ASN A 163 16.03 -5.89 -12.54
CA ASN A 163 16.95 -6.99 -12.37
C ASN A 163 16.31 -8.10 -11.57
N SER A 164 16.32 -9.30 -12.15
CA SER A 164 15.81 -10.51 -11.53
C SER A 164 16.44 -10.75 -10.15
N TYR A 165 17.70 -10.36 -9.93
CA TYR A 165 18.41 -10.56 -8.66
C TYR A 165 17.81 -9.82 -7.44
N MET A 166 16.99 -8.79 -7.68
CA MET A 166 16.27 -8.09 -6.60
C MET A 166 15.09 -8.91 -6.07
N SER A 167 14.58 -9.86 -6.87
CA SER A 167 13.50 -10.74 -6.43
C SER A 167 14.05 -11.83 -5.52
N PRO A 168 13.48 -12.03 -4.31
CA PRO A 168 13.83 -13.16 -3.45
C PRO A 168 13.54 -14.52 -4.11
N LEU A 169 12.68 -14.56 -5.15
CA LEU A 169 12.27 -15.79 -5.82
C LEU A 169 13.10 -16.12 -7.07
N SER A 170 13.89 -15.18 -7.59
CA SER A 170 14.65 -15.35 -8.84
C SER A 170 15.74 -16.43 -8.77
N GLY A 171 16.32 -16.67 -7.59
CA GLY A 171 17.46 -17.59 -7.43
C GLY A 171 17.15 -19.08 -7.53
N ASN A 172 15.87 -19.50 -7.59
CA ASN A 172 15.49 -20.90 -7.33
C ASN A 172 14.92 -21.67 -8.52
N GLU A 173 14.71 -21.07 -9.69
CA GLU A 173 14.15 -21.83 -10.82
C GLU A 173 15.14 -22.78 -11.51
N SER A 174 16.45 -22.65 -11.27
CA SER A 174 17.49 -23.40 -12.01
C SER A 174 18.22 -24.48 -11.20
N LYS A 175 17.90 -24.70 -9.91
CA LYS A 175 18.46 -25.81 -9.14
C LYS A 175 17.37 -26.60 -8.43
N LYS A 176 16.97 -27.73 -9.02
CA LYS A 176 16.21 -28.84 -8.41
C LYS A 176 16.96 -29.53 -7.25
N ASN A 177 17.83 -28.81 -6.54
CA ASN A 177 18.46 -29.29 -5.34
C ASN A 177 17.71 -28.69 -4.16
N LYS A 178 17.16 -29.57 -3.33
CA LYS A 178 16.35 -29.37 -2.13
C LYS A 178 16.97 -28.36 -1.14
N ALA A 179 17.04 -27.09 -1.48
CA ALA A 179 17.07 -26.03 -0.48
C ALA A 179 15.75 -26.14 0.27
N ALA A 180 15.80 -26.09 1.61
CA ALA A 180 14.63 -26.20 2.47
C ALA A 180 13.52 -25.33 1.89
N PRO A 181 12.30 -25.86 1.69
CA PRO A 181 11.18 -25.05 1.23
C PRO A 181 11.16 -23.81 2.11
N ILE A 182 11.28 -22.62 1.50
CA ILE A 182 10.79 -21.41 2.17
C ILE A 182 9.36 -21.77 2.49
N ASP A 183 9.07 -21.94 3.79
CA ASP A 183 7.86 -22.59 4.24
C ASP A 183 6.68 -21.88 3.57
N GLU A 184 6.10 -22.50 2.56
CA GLU A 184 4.95 -21.94 1.86
C GLU A 184 3.77 -21.87 2.85
N GLU A 185 3.88 -22.58 3.99
CA GLU A 185 3.06 -22.40 5.20
C GLU A 185 3.38 -21.15 6.04
N LEU A 186 4.61 -20.61 6.06
CA LEU A 186 4.91 -19.29 6.65
C LEU A 186 4.43 -18.14 5.76
N MET A 187 4.39 -18.33 4.43
CA MET A 187 3.89 -17.33 3.46
C MET A 187 2.39 -17.41 3.18
N LYS A 188 1.73 -18.53 3.51
CA LYS A 188 0.29 -18.49 3.77
C LYS A 188 0.14 -17.59 4.99
N PRO A 189 -0.73 -16.57 4.98
CA PRO A 189 -0.97 -15.78 6.17
C PRO A 189 -1.22 -16.79 7.29
N SER A 190 -0.31 -16.82 8.29
CA SER A 190 -0.51 -17.58 9.52
C SER A 190 -1.97 -17.37 9.85
N LYS A 191 -2.69 -18.50 9.78
CA LYS A 191 -4.13 -18.55 9.55
C LYS A 191 -4.78 -17.38 10.24
N ALA A 192 -5.72 -16.73 9.56
CA ALA A 192 -6.64 -15.78 10.14
C ALA A 192 -7.38 -16.30 11.39
N LYS A 193 -6.96 -17.39 12.06
CA LYS A 193 -7.29 -17.80 13.43
C LYS A 193 -7.46 -16.60 14.35
N LEU A 194 -6.48 -15.70 14.48
CA LEU A 194 -6.66 -14.55 15.39
C LEU A 194 -7.81 -13.63 14.93
N TYR A 195 -7.96 -13.42 13.62
CA TYR A 195 -9.04 -12.61 13.04
C TYR A 195 -10.40 -13.31 13.13
N GLN A 196 -10.41 -14.64 12.97
CA GLN A 196 -11.56 -15.51 13.08
C GLN A 196 -12.00 -15.64 14.53
N GLU A 197 -11.07 -15.78 15.46
CA GLU A 197 -11.26 -15.78 16.91
C GLU A 197 -11.84 -14.45 17.35
N THR A 198 -11.23 -13.31 17.00
CA THR A 198 -11.81 -11.99 17.32
C THR A 198 -13.18 -11.76 16.69
N TYR A 199 -13.45 -12.23 15.47
CA TYR A 199 -14.80 -12.16 14.90
C TYR A 199 -15.77 -13.12 15.59
N ASN A 200 -15.33 -14.32 15.96
CA ASN A 200 -16.15 -15.29 16.66
C ASN A 200 -16.47 -14.81 18.07
N ASP A 201 -15.56 -14.09 18.71
CA ASP A 201 -15.81 -13.44 19.99
C ASP A 201 -16.82 -12.30 19.83
N LYS A 202 -16.67 -11.44 18.81
CA LYS A 202 -17.70 -10.43 18.49
C LYS A 202 -19.06 -11.05 18.19
N LEU A 203 -19.11 -12.21 17.54
CA LEU A 203 -20.36 -12.92 17.27
C LEU A 203 -21.04 -13.46 18.54
N LYS A 204 -20.30 -13.69 19.63
CA LYS A 204 -20.89 -14.08 20.92
C LYS A 204 -21.64 -12.94 21.60
N ASP A 205 -21.20 -11.69 21.36
CA ASP A 205 -21.78 -10.49 21.96
C ASP A 205 -22.97 -9.92 21.17
N ILE A 206 -23.23 -10.44 19.96
CA ILE A 206 -24.29 -9.97 19.07
C ILE A 206 -25.59 -10.72 19.33
N SER A 207 -26.72 -10.02 19.25
CA SER A 207 -28.07 -10.61 19.35
C SER A 207 -28.26 -11.74 18.33
N PRO A 208 -28.87 -12.88 18.69
CA PRO A 208 -29.10 -14.00 17.76
C PRO A 208 -29.81 -13.62 16.46
N ILE A 209 -30.62 -12.55 16.47
CA ILE A 209 -31.36 -12.05 15.31
C ILE A 209 -30.41 -11.40 14.27
N ASP A 210 -29.31 -10.81 14.72
CA ASP A 210 -28.34 -10.09 13.87
C ASP A 210 -27.21 -10.99 13.38
N VAL A 211 -27.06 -12.19 13.94
CA VAL A 211 -26.04 -13.18 13.56
C VAL A 211 -26.03 -13.49 12.06
N PRO A 212 -27.17 -13.73 11.38
CA PRO A 212 -27.17 -14.01 9.94
C PRO A 212 -26.60 -12.84 9.11
N TYR A 213 -26.92 -11.60 9.50
CA TYR A 213 -26.40 -10.41 8.84
C TYR A 213 -24.90 -10.25 9.08
N ALA A 214 -24.44 -10.44 10.32
CA ALA A 214 -23.02 -10.39 10.66
C ALA A 214 -22.20 -11.44 9.89
N LEU A 215 -22.74 -12.64 9.68
CA LEU A 215 -22.12 -13.69 8.87
C LEU A 215 -22.04 -13.32 7.37
N LEU A 216 -23.06 -12.66 6.83
CA LEU A 216 -23.04 -12.17 5.43
C LEU A 216 -21.98 -11.09 5.22
N THR A 217 -21.90 -10.12 6.13
CA THR A 217 -20.86 -9.08 6.11
C THR A 217 -19.47 -9.71 6.20
N LYS A 218 -19.28 -10.67 7.12
CA LYS A 218 -18.04 -11.45 7.25
C LYS A 218 -17.64 -12.13 5.94
N ALA A 219 -18.58 -12.78 5.25
CA ALA A 219 -18.30 -13.42 3.96
C ALA A 219 -17.91 -12.41 2.86
N GLY A 220 -18.52 -11.22 2.88
CA GLY A 220 -18.15 -10.09 2.01
C GLY A 220 -16.72 -9.62 2.28
N ASP A 221 -16.38 -9.38 3.54
CA ASP A 221 -15.06 -8.92 3.99
C ASP A 221 -13.97 -9.90 3.56
N TYR A 222 -14.17 -11.22 3.74
CA TYR A 222 -13.21 -12.24 3.31
C TYR A 222 -12.95 -12.22 1.81
N ARG A 223 -14.00 -12.06 1.00
CA ARG A 223 -13.85 -11.98 -0.46
C ARG A 223 -13.09 -10.74 -0.87
N GLN A 224 -13.36 -9.60 -0.23
CA GLN A 224 -12.62 -8.37 -0.49
C GLN A 224 -11.14 -8.51 -0.10
N PHE A 225 -10.87 -9.07 1.08
CA PHE A 225 -9.51 -9.33 1.55
C PHE A 225 -8.73 -10.25 0.61
N ASP A 226 -9.32 -11.38 0.18
CA ASP A 226 -8.70 -12.29 -0.78
C ASP A 226 -8.44 -11.61 -2.14
N GLN A 227 -9.37 -10.79 -2.62
CA GLN A 227 -9.17 -10.00 -3.83
C GLN A 227 -8.03 -8.99 -3.69
N LEU A 228 -7.92 -8.31 -2.55
CA LEU A 228 -6.83 -7.37 -2.26
C LEU A 228 -5.48 -8.10 -2.19
N GLN A 229 -5.41 -9.23 -1.50
CA GLN A 229 -4.20 -10.04 -1.41
C GLN A 229 -3.77 -10.56 -2.79
N LYS A 230 -4.71 -11.01 -3.63
CA LYS A 230 -4.44 -11.40 -5.02
C LYS A 230 -3.92 -10.24 -5.85
N ARG A 231 -4.51 -9.05 -5.72
CA ARG A 231 -4.01 -7.84 -6.41
C ARG A 231 -2.61 -7.46 -5.95
N GLN A 232 -2.34 -7.51 -4.64
CA GLN A 232 -1.02 -7.21 -4.08
C GLN A 232 0.05 -8.18 -4.62
N ARG A 233 -0.23 -9.49 -4.62
CA ARG A 233 0.66 -10.51 -5.21
C ARG A 233 0.91 -10.28 -6.71
N LYS A 234 -0.11 -9.85 -7.46
CA LYS A 234 0.08 -9.50 -8.89
C LYS A 234 1.02 -8.31 -9.03
N LEU A 235 0.86 -7.28 -8.20
CA LEU A 235 1.71 -6.09 -8.25
C LEU A 235 3.16 -6.39 -7.84
N GLU A 236 3.37 -7.29 -6.87
CA GLU A 236 4.71 -7.76 -6.50
C GLU A 236 5.38 -8.52 -7.64
N LYS A 237 4.65 -9.40 -8.32
CA LYS A 237 5.18 -10.12 -9.50
C LYS A 237 5.57 -9.17 -10.65
N LEU A 238 4.91 -8.02 -10.75
CA LEU A 238 5.20 -7.02 -11.77
C LEU A 238 6.40 -6.13 -11.40
N ASN A 239 6.69 -5.98 -10.11
CA ASN A 239 7.72 -5.06 -9.63
C ASN A 239 8.60 -5.73 -8.56
N PRO A 240 9.83 -6.14 -8.90
CA PRO A 240 10.71 -6.87 -7.98
C PRO A 240 11.17 -6.00 -6.80
N ILE A 241 11.19 -4.68 -6.95
CA ILE A 241 11.51 -3.76 -5.84
C ILE A 241 10.39 -3.83 -4.80
N ARG A 242 9.13 -3.82 -5.25
CA ARG A 242 7.98 -4.00 -4.35
C ARG A 242 8.04 -5.34 -3.65
N GLU A 243 8.38 -6.40 -4.39
CA GLU A 243 8.55 -7.74 -3.82
C GLU A 243 9.67 -7.78 -2.78
N ALA A 244 10.82 -7.15 -3.06
CA ALA A 244 11.98 -7.11 -2.18
C ALA A 244 11.64 -6.50 -0.80
N PHE A 245 10.99 -5.34 -0.79
CA PHE A 245 10.56 -4.69 0.45
C PHE A 245 9.47 -5.51 1.17
N ASN A 246 8.49 -6.05 0.43
CA ASN A 246 7.41 -6.85 1.01
C ASN A 246 7.89 -8.18 1.58
N TYR A 247 8.97 -8.73 1.04
CA TYR A 247 9.58 -9.95 1.57
C TYR A 247 10.07 -9.77 3.00
N TYR A 248 10.70 -8.63 3.29
CA TYR A 248 11.11 -8.27 4.64
C TYR A 248 9.91 -7.97 5.55
N THR A 249 8.96 -7.13 5.10
CA THR A 249 7.83 -6.71 5.96
C THR A 249 6.94 -7.87 6.39
N ARG A 250 6.80 -8.91 5.56
CA ARG A 250 6.06 -10.14 5.90
C ARG A 250 6.69 -10.98 7.00
N GLN A 251 8.00 -10.84 7.21
CA GLN A 251 8.78 -11.61 8.17
C GLN A 251 9.03 -10.84 9.47
N LEU A 252 8.49 -9.63 9.58
CA LEU A 252 8.61 -8.82 10.80
C LEU A 252 7.94 -9.52 11.98
N GLN A 253 8.71 -9.64 13.05
CA GLN A 253 8.25 -10.07 14.36
C GLN A 253 8.14 -8.85 15.26
N PHE A 254 6.95 -8.69 15.84
CA PHE A 254 6.68 -7.64 16.82
C PHE A 254 6.74 -8.25 18.21
N ASP A 255 7.57 -7.67 19.05
CA ASP A 255 7.62 -8.02 20.46
C ASP A 255 6.60 -7.16 21.22
N THR A 256 5.52 -7.79 21.66
CA THR A 256 4.40 -7.09 22.32
C THR A 256 4.78 -6.53 23.69
N GLU A 257 5.86 -7.02 24.31
CA GLU A 257 6.29 -6.60 25.65
C GLU A 257 7.08 -5.28 25.63
N TYR A 258 7.74 -4.96 24.52
CA TYR A 258 8.70 -3.85 24.45
C TYR A 258 8.34 -2.80 23.40
N TYR A 259 7.13 -2.84 22.83
CA TYR A 259 6.79 -1.97 21.72
C TYR A 259 6.65 -0.51 22.18
N VAL A 260 7.53 0.34 21.68
CA VAL A 260 7.55 1.77 22.00
C VAL A 260 6.83 2.55 20.91
N LEU A 261 5.81 3.30 21.32
CA LEU A 261 5.14 4.27 20.46
C LEU A 261 6.17 5.23 19.82
N ASN A 262 6.22 5.26 18.49
CA ASN A 262 7.05 6.20 17.69
C ASN A 262 6.42 7.61 17.67
N ALA A 263 6.15 8.18 18.84
CA ALA A 263 5.66 9.55 19.00
C ALA A 263 6.68 10.41 19.76
N SER A 264 6.60 11.73 19.55
CA SER A 264 7.39 12.70 20.30
C SER A 264 7.14 12.58 21.81
N ALA A 265 8.11 12.97 22.64
CA ALA A 265 7.95 12.92 24.10
C ALA A 265 6.78 13.81 24.58
N GLU A 266 6.53 14.91 23.86
CA GLU A 266 5.43 15.84 24.14
C GLU A 266 4.07 15.21 23.85
N ASP A 267 3.93 14.53 22.71
CA ASP A 267 2.69 13.84 22.33
C ASP A 267 2.39 12.69 23.30
N LYS A 268 3.42 11.92 23.68
CA LYS A 268 3.28 10.87 24.71
C LYS A 268 2.74 11.44 26.02
N LYS A 269 3.32 12.56 26.49
CA LYS A 269 2.88 13.22 27.71
C LYS A 269 1.44 13.72 27.60
N LYS A 270 1.03 14.23 26.44
CA LYS A 270 -0.35 14.67 26.18
C LYS A 270 -1.33 13.49 26.16
N MET A 271 -0.95 12.37 25.55
CA MET A 271 -1.77 11.14 25.53
C MET A 271 -1.95 10.54 26.92
N ILE A 272 -0.88 10.51 27.73
CA ILE A 272 -0.95 10.04 29.12
C ILE A 272 -1.89 10.92 29.95
N ARG A 273 -1.84 12.24 29.80
CA ARG A 273 -2.74 13.16 30.52
C ARG A 273 -4.22 13.00 30.14
N ASN A 274 -4.48 12.52 28.93
CA ASN A 274 -5.83 12.36 28.40
C ASN A 274 -6.34 10.91 28.49
N ASP A 275 -5.60 10.00 29.15
CA ASP A 275 -5.85 8.54 29.17
C ASP A 275 -6.11 7.93 27.78
N ALA A 276 -5.51 8.52 26.74
CA ALA A 276 -5.72 8.15 25.35
C ALA A 276 -4.50 7.40 24.79
N LEU A 277 -3.96 6.46 25.57
CA LEU A 277 -2.84 5.64 25.11
C LEU A 277 -3.33 4.66 24.04
N PRO A 278 -2.67 4.60 22.87
CA PRO A 278 -3.08 3.72 21.79
C PRO A 278 -2.83 2.25 22.16
N ASP A 279 -3.73 1.37 21.74
CA ASP A 279 -3.54 -0.09 21.84
C ASP A 279 -2.31 -0.51 21.02
N ILE A 280 -1.55 -1.49 21.50
CA ILE A 280 -0.34 -1.99 20.85
C ILE A 280 -0.64 -2.40 19.40
N LYS A 281 -1.80 -3.01 19.14
CA LYS A 281 -2.23 -3.38 17.79
C LYS A 281 -2.36 -2.15 16.88
N SER A 282 -2.94 -1.06 17.39
CA SER A 282 -3.10 0.17 16.62
C SER A 282 -1.75 0.81 16.28
N VAL A 283 -0.76 0.71 17.17
CA VAL A 283 0.58 1.22 16.91
C VAL A 283 1.32 0.35 15.90
N ILE A 284 1.21 -0.99 15.99
CA ILE A 284 1.79 -1.92 15.01
C ILE A 284 1.21 -1.67 13.62
N VAL A 285 -0.12 -1.50 13.50
CA VAL A 285 -0.77 -1.18 12.23
C VAL A 285 -0.24 0.14 11.68
N SER A 286 -0.11 1.16 12.52
CA SER A 286 0.42 2.48 12.11
C SER A 286 1.87 2.40 11.61
N ASP A 287 2.72 1.57 12.22
CA ASP A 287 4.11 1.35 11.75
C ASP A 287 4.17 0.62 10.41
N LEU A 288 3.34 -0.40 10.23
CA LEU A 288 3.21 -1.12 8.97
C LEU A 288 2.71 -0.20 7.85
N ASP A 289 1.70 0.62 8.13
CA ASP A 289 1.17 1.61 7.17
C ASP A 289 2.22 2.64 6.76
N LEU A 290 3.04 3.09 7.71
CA LEU A 290 4.11 4.04 7.44
C LEU A 290 5.21 3.42 6.55
N ARG A 291 5.61 2.16 6.81
CA ARG A 291 6.55 1.42 5.95
C ARG A 291 5.98 1.25 4.55
N ASP A 292 4.69 0.96 4.44
CA ASP A 292 3.98 0.80 3.17
C ASP A 292 3.92 2.10 2.37
N LEU A 293 3.68 3.23 3.04
CA LEU A 293 3.71 4.57 2.45
C LEU A 293 5.11 4.89 1.90
N ILE A 294 6.16 4.71 2.71
CA ILE A 294 7.53 5.03 2.30
C ILE A 294 8.02 4.08 1.21
N ARG A 295 7.64 2.80 1.25
CA ARG A 295 7.88 1.86 0.13
C ARG A 295 7.30 2.41 -1.17
N ASN A 296 6.07 2.92 -1.15
CA ASN A 296 5.46 3.48 -2.36
C ASN A 296 6.23 4.73 -2.84
N GLN A 297 6.72 5.58 -1.93
CA GLN A 297 7.59 6.72 -2.27
C GLN A 297 8.91 6.27 -2.91
N VAL A 298 9.51 5.17 -2.43
CA VAL A 298 10.70 4.56 -3.05
C VAL A 298 10.38 4.08 -4.47
N LEU A 299 9.24 3.42 -4.68
CA LEU A 299 8.84 2.95 -6.02
C LEU A 299 8.64 4.11 -6.98
N ASP A 300 7.94 5.17 -6.57
CA ASP A 300 7.71 6.36 -7.40
C ASP A 300 9.05 7.05 -7.74
N ALA A 301 9.94 7.22 -6.75
CA ALA A 301 11.25 7.81 -6.97
C ALA A 301 12.15 6.95 -7.88
N TYR A 302 12.02 5.63 -7.82
CA TYR A 302 12.76 4.71 -8.70
C TYR A 302 12.22 4.73 -10.12
N ASP A 303 10.89 4.81 -10.29
CA ASP A 303 10.28 4.98 -11.61
C ASP A 303 10.71 6.31 -12.25
N ASP A 304 10.79 7.41 -11.47
CA ASP A 304 11.35 8.69 -11.91
C ASP A 304 12.81 8.54 -12.41
N VAL A 305 13.65 7.80 -11.69
CA VAL A 305 15.04 7.50 -12.09
C VAL A 305 15.08 6.73 -13.41
N LYS A 306 14.24 5.71 -13.56
CA LYS A 306 14.18 4.89 -14.77
C LYS A 306 13.76 5.72 -15.98
N PHE A 307 12.72 6.54 -15.85
CA PHE A 307 12.29 7.42 -16.92
C PHE A 307 13.33 8.49 -17.25
N GLY A 308 14.00 9.05 -16.24
CA GLY A 308 15.10 9.99 -16.42
C GLY A 308 16.27 9.39 -17.21
N LEU A 309 16.66 8.16 -16.88
CA LEU A 309 17.70 7.43 -17.61
C LEU A 309 17.27 7.15 -19.05
N GLU A 310 16.07 6.61 -19.27
CA GLU A 310 15.56 6.33 -20.61
C GLU A 310 15.52 7.60 -21.49
N TYR A 311 15.11 8.73 -20.91
CA TYR A 311 15.10 10.03 -21.58
C TYR A 311 16.51 10.48 -22.00
N GLN A 312 17.46 10.48 -21.06
CA GLN A 312 18.86 10.86 -21.30
C GLN A 312 19.52 9.97 -22.37
N VAL A 313 19.33 8.66 -22.28
CA VAL A 313 19.87 7.69 -23.23
C VAL A 313 19.30 7.90 -24.64
N ASN A 314 18.00 8.20 -24.75
CA ASN A 314 17.37 8.45 -26.05
C ASN A 314 17.86 9.75 -26.69
N ASN A 315 18.06 10.81 -25.91
CA ASN A 315 18.61 12.07 -26.42
C ASN A 315 20.06 11.92 -26.89
N TYR A 316 20.87 11.20 -26.12
CA TYR A 316 22.25 10.89 -26.48
C TYR A 316 22.33 10.07 -27.77
N LYS A 317 21.55 8.98 -27.88
CA LYS A 317 21.52 8.14 -29.11
C LYS A 317 21.04 8.88 -30.35
N THR A 318 20.16 9.87 -30.19
CA THR A 318 19.65 10.67 -31.32
C THR A 318 20.54 11.85 -31.67
N GLY A 319 21.62 12.08 -30.93
CA GLY A 319 22.53 13.21 -31.13
C GLY A 319 21.88 14.56 -30.88
N LYS A 320 20.78 14.60 -30.11
CA LYS A 320 20.04 15.85 -29.82
C LYS A 320 20.70 16.67 -28.72
N SER A 321 21.28 16.00 -27.73
CA SER A 321 22.02 16.61 -26.63
C SER A 321 23.07 15.64 -26.11
N ASP A 322 24.12 16.19 -25.50
CA ASP A 322 25.07 15.40 -24.72
C ASP A 322 24.37 14.81 -23.48
N PHE A 323 24.96 13.76 -22.93
CA PHE A 323 24.47 13.12 -21.71
C PHE A 323 24.77 14.01 -20.50
N ASP A 324 23.71 14.53 -19.85
CA ASP A 324 23.83 15.34 -18.64
C ASP A 324 23.40 14.52 -17.42
N GLY A 325 24.37 14.01 -16.67
CA GLY A 325 24.14 13.20 -15.49
C GLY A 325 23.52 13.93 -14.30
N ASN A 326 23.47 15.28 -14.30
CA ASN A 326 23.08 16.05 -13.12
C ASN A 326 21.61 15.84 -12.71
N GLU A 327 20.70 15.83 -13.68
CA GLU A 327 19.27 15.60 -13.42
C GLU A 327 19.03 14.16 -12.92
N LEU A 328 19.70 13.19 -13.53
CA LEU A 328 19.64 11.78 -13.11
C LEU A 328 20.23 11.58 -11.71
N LYS A 329 21.31 12.29 -11.38
CA LYS A 329 21.89 12.29 -10.03
C LYS A 329 20.92 12.86 -9.01
N ALA A 330 20.21 13.93 -9.34
CA ALA A 330 19.21 14.52 -8.45
C ALA A 330 18.04 13.55 -8.14
N THR A 331 17.54 12.83 -9.16
CA THR A 331 16.49 11.82 -8.96
C THR A 331 16.99 10.60 -8.18
N LEU A 332 18.22 10.14 -8.44
CA LEU A 332 18.86 9.06 -7.67
C LEU A 332 19.07 9.44 -6.21
N MET A 333 19.51 10.67 -5.92
CA MET A 333 19.65 11.15 -4.54
C MET A 333 18.31 11.19 -3.81
N ARG A 334 17.22 11.55 -4.49
CA ARG A 334 15.86 11.45 -3.94
C ARG A 334 15.49 10.00 -3.62
N ALA A 335 15.73 9.07 -4.55
CA ALA A 335 15.48 7.65 -4.34
C ALA A 335 16.29 7.10 -3.15
N LYS A 336 17.58 7.47 -3.06
CA LYS A 336 18.45 7.11 -1.93
C LYS A 336 17.89 7.59 -0.60
N ASN A 337 17.43 8.84 -0.51
CA ASN A 337 16.87 9.40 0.71
C ASN A 337 15.60 8.66 1.17
N GLU A 338 14.71 8.29 0.25
CA GLU A 338 13.51 7.51 0.60
C GLU A 338 13.84 6.08 1.00
N ILE A 339 14.86 5.47 0.36
CA ILE A 339 15.37 4.15 0.74
C ILE A 339 15.97 4.23 2.16
N ASP A 340 16.84 5.20 2.44
CA ASP A 340 17.42 5.38 3.77
C ASP A 340 16.35 5.61 4.84
N ARG A 341 15.27 6.33 4.49
CA ARG A 341 14.10 6.49 5.35
C ARG A 341 13.40 5.16 5.62
N TRP A 342 13.25 4.29 4.62
CA TRP A 342 12.71 2.94 4.82
C TRP A 342 13.64 2.08 5.71
N PHE A 343 14.96 2.15 5.50
CA PHE A 343 15.94 1.43 6.33
C PHE A 343 16.03 1.98 7.76
N SER A 344 15.60 3.21 8.02
CA SER A 344 15.58 3.79 9.38
C SER A 344 14.69 3.00 10.36
N PHE A 345 13.72 2.24 9.84
CA PHE A 345 12.86 1.36 10.63
C PHE A 345 13.53 0.06 11.09
N ILE A 346 14.76 -0.18 10.66
CA ILE A 346 15.55 -1.39 10.92
C ILE A 346 16.73 -1.00 11.82
N ASP A 347 17.28 -1.96 12.55
CA ASP A 347 18.51 -1.71 13.30
C ASP A 347 19.70 -1.56 12.34
N SER A 348 20.50 -0.51 12.54
CA SER A 348 21.71 -0.24 11.77
C SER A 348 22.67 -1.42 11.72
N SER A 349 22.74 -2.24 12.78
CA SER A 349 23.59 -3.43 12.80
C SER A 349 23.19 -4.43 11.71
N ASP A 350 21.89 -4.69 11.57
CA ASP A 350 21.35 -5.63 10.58
C ASP A 350 21.50 -5.08 9.16
N VAL A 351 21.30 -3.76 8.99
CA VAL A 351 21.48 -3.09 7.70
C VAL A 351 22.93 -3.21 7.23
N ASN A 352 23.90 -2.93 8.10
CA ASN A 352 25.32 -3.00 7.75
C ASN A 352 25.75 -4.43 7.38
N ALA A 353 25.30 -5.43 8.15
CA ALA A 353 25.59 -6.83 7.84
C ALA A 353 24.99 -7.28 6.49
N ALA A 354 23.77 -6.82 6.17
CA ALA A 354 23.15 -7.11 4.88
C ALA A 354 23.87 -6.41 3.72
N MET A 355 24.27 -5.15 3.89
CA MET A 355 25.02 -4.41 2.86
C MET A 355 26.41 -5.01 2.61
N GLU A 356 27.11 -5.45 3.66
CA GLU A 356 28.40 -6.16 3.52
C GLU A 356 28.22 -7.49 2.77
N THR A 357 27.16 -8.23 3.07
CA THR A 357 26.85 -9.48 2.37
C THR A 357 26.62 -9.24 0.87
N VAL A 358 25.81 -8.22 0.54
CA VAL A 358 25.50 -7.86 -0.86
C VAL A 358 26.71 -7.31 -1.61
N GLY A 359 27.58 -6.53 -0.96
CA GLY A 359 28.80 -6.03 -1.59
C GLY A 359 29.83 -7.11 -1.91
N ASN A 360 29.71 -8.29 -1.29
CA ASN A 360 30.57 -9.45 -1.55
C ASN A 360 29.98 -10.43 -2.59
N GLU A 361 28.71 -10.26 -3.00
CA GLU A 361 28.06 -11.03 -4.08
C GLU A 361 28.51 -10.51 -5.46
#